data_AF-A0A368F825-F1
#
_entry.id   AF-A0A368F825-F1
#
_cell.length_a   1.000
_cell.length_b   1.000
_cell.length_c   1.000
_cell.angle_alpha   90.00
_cell.angle_beta   90.00
_cell.angle_gamma   90.00
#
_symmetry.space_group_name_H-M   'P 1'
#
loop_
_entity.id
_entity.type
_entity.pdbx_description
1 polymer ?
#
loop_
_entity_poly.entity_id
_entity_poly.type
_entity_poly.pdbx_seq_one_letter_code
_entity_poly.pdbx_strand_id
1 'polypeptide(L)'
;MRDKEKEWREAQVAMNRIWREQNEKHMMRSLDHQSNALRNSDSKWIKAKALLHHIEVMFDERQQKSEEGQCEDVGPHMVMLYPEDRSIVHDTSNLIIHYVKRQSNIHKEEKNKIKNILRRCVTEWFGIDDEEMSDGEENNDPTIDAAGPPKKRRIGDGPEDEPPKLASTAHYRLVYGGNSLFLFFRIHQMICDRLGKLKLKHAEQMKIYEEELKVAAMQ
;
A
#
# COMPACT_ATOMS: atom_id res chain seq x y z
N MET A 1 3.99 -56.83 16.17
CA MET A 1 4.69 -55.53 16.06
C MET A 1 4.41 -54.87 14.72
N ARG A 2 4.68 -55.53 13.59
CA ARG A 2 4.37 -55.02 12.24
C ARG A 2 2.88 -54.72 11.99
N ASP A 3 1.97 -55.55 12.49
CA ASP A 3 0.53 -55.34 12.27
C ASP A 3 -0.01 -54.13 13.04
N LYS A 4 0.44 -53.93 14.29
CA LYS A 4 0.13 -52.73 15.06
C LYS A 4 0.69 -51.46 14.43
N GLU A 5 1.86 -51.54 13.79
CA GLU A 5 2.44 -50.40 13.07
C GLU A 5 1.63 -50.07 11.80
N LYS A 6 1.13 -51.10 11.10
CA LYS A 6 0.24 -50.92 9.94
C LYS A 6 -1.09 -50.28 10.35
N GLU A 7 -1.73 -50.79 11.39
CA GLU A 7 -2.96 -50.20 11.96
C GLU A 7 -2.73 -48.75 12.41
N TRP A 8 -1.58 -48.44 13.03
CA TRP A 8 -1.23 -47.09 13.44
C TRP A 8 -1.07 -46.14 12.25
N ARG A 9 -0.40 -46.57 11.18
CA ARG A 9 -0.27 -45.77 9.95
C ARG A 9 -1.62 -45.53 9.27
N GLU A 10 -2.46 -46.56 9.18
CA GLU A 10 -3.80 -46.44 8.61
C GLU A 10 -4.67 -45.47 9.42
N ALA A 11 -4.63 -45.56 10.75
CA ALA A 11 -5.33 -44.63 11.64
C ALA A 11 -4.80 -43.19 11.53
N GLN A 12 -3.48 -43.01 11.40
CA GLN A 12 -2.88 -41.69 11.22
C GLN A 12 -3.29 -41.04 9.88
N VAL A 13 -3.33 -41.81 8.79
CA VAL A 13 -3.78 -41.32 7.48
C VAL A 13 -5.26 -40.92 7.55
N ALA A 14 -6.11 -41.75 8.14
CA ALA A 14 -7.53 -41.46 8.32
C ALA A 14 -7.74 -40.21 9.20
N MET A 15 -7.01 -40.09 10.32
CA MET A 15 -7.09 -38.93 11.21
C MET A 15 -6.58 -37.66 10.52
N ASN A 16 -5.47 -37.70 9.80
CA ASN A 16 -4.95 -36.56 9.05
C ASN A 16 -5.90 -36.09 7.95
N ARG A 17 -6.65 -37.03 7.34
CA ARG A 17 -7.70 -36.69 6.37
C ARG A 17 -8.85 -35.96 7.06
N ILE A 18 -9.41 -36.53 8.13
CA ILE A 18 -10.51 -35.92 8.88
C ILE A 18 -10.07 -34.55 9.41
N TRP A 19 -8.86 -34.44 9.95
CA TRP A 19 -8.31 -33.17 10.45
C TRP A 19 -8.22 -32.12 9.35
N ARG A 20 -7.73 -32.47 8.15
CA ARG A 20 -7.69 -31.55 7.00
C ARG A 20 -9.10 -31.11 6.59
N GLU A 21 -10.03 -32.05 6.42
CA GLU A 21 -11.42 -31.76 6.05
C GLU A 21 -12.11 -30.85 7.09
N GLN A 22 -11.93 -31.13 8.38
CA GLN A 22 -12.48 -30.29 9.45
C GLN A 22 -11.82 -28.91 9.50
N ASN A 23 -10.50 -28.84 9.33
CA ASN A 23 -9.76 -27.59 9.34
C ASN A 23 -10.19 -26.69 8.18
N GLU A 24 -10.24 -27.23 6.96
CA GLU A 24 -10.67 -26.50 5.76
C GLU A 24 -12.10 -25.98 5.91
N LYS A 25 -13.02 -26.83 6.39
CA LYS A 25 -14.42 -26.45 6.62
C LYS A 25 -14.59 -25.30 7.61
N HIS A 26 -13.75 -25.23 8.65
CA HIS A 26 -13.88 -24.23 9.72
C HIS A 26 -12.91 -23.06 9.60
N MET A 27 -11.93 -23.11 8.70
CA MET A 27 -10.87 -22.10 8.59
C MET A 27 -11.44 -20.70 8.40
N MET A 28 -12.35 -20.52 7.45
CA MET A 28 -12.95 -19.20 7.17
C MET A 28 -13.66 -18.61 8.39
N ARG A 29 -14.45 -19.43 9.09
CA ARG A 29 -15.17 -18.99 10.29
C ARG A 29 -14.23 -18.68 11.45
N SER A 30 -13.13 -19.41 11.59
CA SER A 30 -12.08 -19.11 12.58
C SER A 30 -11.39 -17.78 12.27
N LEU A 31 -11.12 -17.49 11.00
CA LEU A 31 -10.57 -16.21 10.56
C LEU A 31 -11.53 -15.06 10.85
N ASP A 32 -12.84 -15.23 10.60
CA ASP A 32 -13.85 -14.23 10.95
C ASP A 32 -13.88 -13.93 12.46
N HIS A 33 -13.77 -14.97 13.30
CA HIS A 33 -13.69 -14.80 14.75
C HIS A 33 -12.46 -13.97 15.16
N GLN A 34 -11.30 -14.28 14.57
CA GLN A 34 -10.05 -13.55 14.84
C GLN A 34 -10.04 -12.14 14.23
N SER A 35 -10.78 -11.89 13.15
CA SER A 35 -10.77 -10.62 12.41
C SER A 35 -11.07 -9.41 13.30
N ASN A 36 -12.02 -9.55 14.23
CA ASN A 36 -12.39 -8.48 15.16
C ASN A 36 -11.28 -8.16 16.14
N ALA A 37 -10.59 -9.19 16.66
CA ALA A 37 -9.46 -9.02 17.56
C ALA A 37 -8.28 -8.35 16.84
N LEU A 38 -7.97 -8.80 15.63
CA LEU A 38 -6.94 -8.21 14.78
C LEU A 38 -7.25 -6.74 14.47
N ARG A 39 -8.48 -6.43 14.03
CA ARG A 39 -8.93 -5.06 13.75
C ARG A 39 -8.77 -4.14 14.96
N ASN A 40 -9.17 -4.62 16.15
CA ASN A 40 -9.09 -3.85 17.38
C ASN A 40 -7.65 -3.61 17.82
N SER A 41 -6.76 -4.59 17.61
CA SER A 41 -5.32 -4.44 17.86
C SER A 41 -4.72 -3.41 16.91
N ASP A 42 -4.90 -3.59 15.60
CA ASP A 42 -4.36 -2.70 14.56
C ASP A 42 -4.83 -1.25 14.70
N SER A 43 -6.12 -1.06 15.02
CA SER A 43 -6.70 0.27 15.19
C SER A 43 -6.06 1.07 16.33
N LYS A 44 -5.40 0.42 17.30
CA LYS A 44 -4.66 1.14 18.35
C LYS A 44 -3.36 1.73 17.81
N TRP A 45 -2.66 0.98 16.96
CA TRP A 45 -1.34 1.35 16.44
C TRP A 45 -1.39 2.31 15.25
N ILE A 46 -2.46 2.26 14.44
CA ILE A 46 -2.61 3.12 13.24
C ILE A 46 -3.16 4.53 13.61
N LYS A 47 -3.61 4.73 14.85
CA LYS A 47 -4.11 6.04 15.29
C LYS A 47 -3.02 7.10 15.29
N ALA A 48 -3.41 8.32 14.94
CA ALA A 48 -2.52 9.48 14.88
C ALA A 48 -1.64 9.66 16.14
N LYS A 49 -2.23 9.54 17.33
CA LYS A 49 -1.48 9.64 18.60
C LYS A 49 -0.38 8.59 18.73
N ALA A 50 -0.66 7.34 18.34
CA ALA A 50 0.32 6.26 18.43
C ALA A 50 1.45 6.45 17.39
N LEU A 51 1.10 6.87 16.17
CA LEU A 51 2.09 7.14 15.12
C LEU A 51 3.01 8.32 15.46
N LEU A 52 2.48 9.39 16.04
CA LEU A 52 3.26 10.53 16.50
C LEU A 52 4.16 10.18 17.67
N HIS A 53 3.62 9.47 18.67
CA HIS A 53 4.41 9.00 19.79
C HIS A 53 5.60 8.12 19.34
N HIS A 54 5.39 7.27 18.33
CA HIS A 54 6.46 6.43 17.80
C HIS A 54 7.62 7.24 17.20
N ILE A 55 7.35 8.34 16.48
CA ILE A 55 8.43 9.19 15.94
C ILE A 55 9.09 10.06 17.02
N GLU A 56 8.33 10.49 18.03
CA GLU A 56 8.87 11.19 19.22
C GLU A 56 9.85 10.29 19.97
N VAL A 57 9.48 9.03 20.25
CA VAL A 57 10.38 8.07 20.92
C VAL A 57 11.66 7.84 20.12
N MET A 58 11.58 7.68 18.80
CA MET A 58 12.77 7.53 17.96
C MET A 58 13.67 8.79 17.94
N PHE A 59 13.08 9.97 18.10
CA PHE A 59 13.83 11.21 18.23
C PHE A 59 14.56 11.25 19.58
N ASP A 60 13.85 10.99 20.68
CA ASP A 60 14.39 11.00 22.04
C ASP A 60 15.52 9.96 22.22
N GLU A 61 15.32 8.73 21.73
CA GLU A 61 16.34 7.67 21.76
C GLU A 61 17.62 8.05 21.01
N ARG A 62 17.49 8.78 19.90
CA ARG A 62 18.65 9.24 19.14
C ARG A 62 19.35 10.40 19.85
N GLN A 63 18.58 11.34 20.39
CA GLN A 63 19.13 12.45 21.15
C GLN A 63 19.94 11.93 22.35
N GLN A 64 19.40 10.97 23.09
CA GLN A 64 20.10 10.35 24.22
C GLN A 64 21.42 9.69 23.78
N LYS A 65 21.42 8.92 22.68
CA LYS A 65 22.65 8.29 22.16
C LYS A 65 23.71 9.29 21.71
N SER A 66 23.28 10.45 21.18
CA SER A 66 24.18 11.54 20.81
C SER A 66 24.82 12.18 22.04
N GLU A 67 24.04 12.38 23.11
CA GLU A 67 24.52 12.94 24.38
C GLU A 67 25.50 11.98 25.09
N GLU A 68 25.28 10.67 24.95
CA GLU A 68 26.17 9.61 25.47
C GLU A 68 27.46 9.43 24.65
N GLY A 69 27.65 10.19 23.57
CA GLY A 69 28.83 10.11 22.70
C GLY A 69 28.90 8.83 21.86
N GLN A 70 27.78 8.09 21.75
CA GLN A 70 27.68 6.81 21.05
C GLN A 70 27.11 6.95 19.62
N CYS A 71 26.83 8.17 19.15
CA CYS A 71 26.19 8.40 17.86
C CYS A 71 26.99 9.40 17.00
N GLU A 72 27.54 8.93 15.88
CA GLU A 72 28.10 9.75 14.79
C GLU A 72 27.09 9.96 13.63
N ASP A 73 25.93 9.30 13.68
CA ASP A 73 25.08 9.12 12.49
C ASP A 73 23.96 10.19 12.39
N VAL A 74 24.14 11.14 11.45
CA VAL A 74 23.22 12.25 11.14
C VAL A 74 22.12 11.83 10.14
N GLY A 75 21.77 10.54 10.08
CA GLY A 75 20.79 10.01 9.14
C GLY A 75 19.34 10.43 9.41
N PRO A 76 18.38 10.14 8.51
CA PRO A 76 16.95 10.38 8.75
C PRO A 76 16.42 9.57 9.94
N HIS A 77 15.45 10.12 10.70
CA HIS A 77 14.83 9.41 11.85
C HIS A 77 13.95 8.23 11.42
N MET A 78 13.36 8.30 10.22
CA MET A 78 12.53 7.25 9.67
C MET A 78 12.75 7.19 8.16
N VAL A 79 12.87 5.97 7.63
CA VAL A 79 12.85 5.71 6.20
C VAL A 79 11.60 4.91 5.88
N MET A 80 10.77 5.43 4.98
CA MET A 80 9.52 4.82 4.55
C MET A 80 9.71 4.27 3.15
N LEU A 81 9.79 2.94 3.04
CA LEU A 81 9.95 2.27 1.75
C LEU A 81 8.58 2.10 1.09
N TYR A 82 8.51 2.54 -0.16
CA TYR A 82 7.37 2.30 -1.04
C TYR A 82 7.65 1.08 -1.92
N PRO A 83 6.61 0.34 -2.34
CA PRO A 83 6.76 -0.70 -3.35
C PRO A 83 7.42 -0.17 -4.63
N GLU A 84 8.20 -1.02 -5.31
CA GLU A 84 8.89 -0.67 -6.56
C GLU A 84 7.91 -0.36 -7.69
N ASP A 85 6.79 -1.09 -7.73
CA ASP A 85 5.71 -0.88 -8.68
C ASP A 85 4.96 0.42 -8.38
N ARG A 86 5.17 1.43 -9.23
CA ARG A 86 4.59 2.76 -9.11
C ARG A 86 3.08 2.78 -9.36
N SER A 87 2.52 1.78 -10.05
CA SER A 87 1.07 1.69 -10.27
C SER A 87 0.28 1.58 -8.95
N ILE A 88 0.92 1.05 -7.91
CA ILE A 88 0.32 0.91 -6.57
C ILE A 88 -0.06 2.28 -5.99
N VAL A 89 0.67 3.35 -6.31
CA VAL A 89 0.36 4.70 -5.84
C VAL A 89 -0.94 5.22 -6.47
N HIS A 90 -1.14 4.96 -7.77
CA HIS A 90 -2.39 5.30 -8.46
C HIS A 90 -3.57 4.48 -7.94
N ASP A 91 -3.39 3.17 -7.81
CA ASP A 91 -4.45 2.30 -7.27
C ASP A 91 -4.82 2.64 -5.84
N THR A 92 -3.83 2.98 -5.01
CA THR A 92 -4.06 3.48 -3.66
C THR A 92 -4.86 4.78 -3.68
N SER A 93 -4.51 5.72 -4.56
CA SER A 93 -5.23 6.98 -4.72
C SER A 93 -6.68 6.74 -5.16
N ASN A 94 -6.89 5.89 -6.16
CA ASN A 94 -8.22 5.50 -6.64
C ASN A 94 -9.05 4.82 -5.55
N LEU A 95 -8.43 3.92 -4.77
CA LEU A 95 -9.09 3.24 -3.65
C LEU A 95 -9.54 4.22 -2.57
N ILE A 96 -8.70 5.19 -2.20
CA ILE A 96 -9.03 6.21 -1.21
C ILE A 96 -10.14 7.13 -1.74
N ILE A 97 -10.04 7.59 -2.99
CA ILE A 97 -11.08 8.43 -3.63
C ILE A 97 -12.43 7.69 -3.61
N HIS A 98 -12.44 6.43 -4.02
CA HIS A 98 -13.64 5.60 -4.05
C HIS A 98 -14.24 5.37 -2.65
N TYR A 99 -13.39 5.15 -1.64
CA TYR A 99 -13.82 5.06 -0.24
C TYR A 99 -14.46 6.37 0.24
N VAL A 100 -13.80 7.50 0.03
CA VAL A 100 -14.24 8.84 0.44
C VAL A 100 -15.55 9.24 -0.27
N LYS A 101 -15.73 8.86 -1.54
CA LYS A 101 -16.97 9.12 -2.30
C LYS A 101 -18.20 8.57 -1.57
N ARG A 102 -18.10 7.39 -0.94
CA ARG A 102 -19.18 6.68 -0.24
C ARG A 102 -19.41 7.14 1.20
N GLN A 103 -18.50 7.94 1.78
CA GLN A 103 -18.68 8.48 3.12
C GLN A 103 -19.73 9.59 3.11
N SER A 104 -20.80 9.44 3.90
CA SER A 104 -21.89 10.42 4.00
C SER A 104 -21.56 11.60 4.93
N ASN A 105 -20.60 11.43 5.82
CA ASN A 105 -20.16 12.44 6.80
C ASN A 105 -19.11 13.44 6.25
N ILE A 106 -18.69 13.31 4.99
CA ILE A 106 -17.72 14.21 4.35
C ILE A 106 -18.45 15.07 3.31
N HIS A 107 -18.26 16.39 3.36
CA HIS A 107 -18.95 17.30 2.45
C HIS A 107 -18.36 17.30 1.03
N LYS A 108 -19.14 17.70 0.02
CA LYS A 108 -18.73 17.68 -1.40
C LYS A 108 -17.42 18.44 -1.64
N GLU A 109 -17.25 19.60 -1.03
CA GLU A 109 -16.03 20.41 -1.16
C GLU A 109 -14.80 19.70 -0.60
N GLU A 110 -14.94 19.02 0.54
CA GLU A 110 -13.85 18.25 1.15
C GLU A 110 -13.48 17.04 0.29
N LYS A 111 -14.47 16.35 -0.28
CA LYS A 111 -14.25 15.26 -1.24
C LYS A 111 -13.44 15.74 -2.45
N ASN A 112 -13.76 16.92 -2.98
CA ASN A 112 -13.03 17.52 -4.10
C ASN A 112 -11.60 17.90 -3.70
N LYS A 113 -11.38 18.47 -2.51
CA LYS A 113 -10.04 18.76 -1.98
C LYS A 113 -9.20 17.49 -1.83
N ILE A 114 -9.77 16.42 -1.28
CA ILE A 114 -9.09 15.12 -1.12
C ILE A 114 -8.74 14.53 -2.50
N LYS A 115 -9.68 14.55 -3.45
CA LYS A 115 -9.44 14.11 -4.84
C LYS A 115 -8.28 14.88 -5.47
N ASN A 116 -8.23 16.20 -5.28
CA ASN A 116 -7.15 17.04 -5.83
C ASN A 116 -5.79 16.73 -5.18
N ILE A 117 -5.74 16.56 -3.86
CA ILE A 117 -4.49 16.20 -3.16
C ILE A 117 -3.98 14.84 -3.67
N LEU A 118 -4.85 13.84 -3.77
CA LEU A 118 -4.46 12.50 -4.21
C LEU A 118 -4.07 12.43 -5.69
N ARG A 119 -4.73 13.20 -6.57
CA ARG A 119 -4.44 13.15 -8.01
C ARG A 119 -3.30 14.06 -8.44
N ARG A 120 -3.12 15.22 -7.79
CA ARG A 120 -2.07 16.19 -8.17
C ARG A 120 -0.88 16.14 -7.22
N CYS A 121 -1.11 16.37 -5.93
CA CYS A 121 -0.01 16.50 -4.98
C CYS A 121 0.76 15.18 -4.80
N VAL A 122 0.07 14.04 -4.68
CA VAL A 122 0.73 12.73 -4.54
C VAL A 122 1.51 12.40 -5.81
N THR A 123 0.88 12.47 -6.98
CA THR A 123 1.52 12.21 -8.28
C THR A 123 2.77 13.08 -8.47
N GLU A 124 2.65 14.38 -8.14
CA GLU A 124 3.77 15.30 -8.14
C GLU A 124 4.86 14.86 -7.13
N TRP A 125 4.54 14.63 -5.86
CA TRP A 125 5.53 14.23 -4.84
C TRP A 125 6.32 12.96 -5.21
N PHE A 126 5.67 11.98 -5.82
CA PHE A 126 6.31 10.73 -6.24
C PHE A 126 6.93 10.80 -7.64
N GLY A 127 6.73 11.90 -8.38
CA GLY A 127 7.23 12.09 -9.74
C GLY A 127 6.65 11.08 -10.73
N ILE A 128 5.39 10.69 -10.54
CA ILE A 128 4.68 9.79 -11.43
C ILE A 128 3.91 10.65 -12.44
N ASP A 129 3.72 10.16 -13.67
CA ASP A 129 2.88 10.85 -14.65
C ASP A 129 1.40 10.72 -14.29
N ASP A 130 0.60 11.73 -14.64
CA ASP A 130 -0.86 11.67 -14.47
C ASP A 130 -1.44 10.56 -15.36
N GLU A 131 -2.01 9.51 -14.77
CA GLU A 131 -2.79 8.51 -15.51
C GLU A 131 -4.11 9.12 -16.02
N GLU A 132 -4.41 8.85 -17.30
CA GLU A 132 -5.67 9.24 -17.92
C GLU A 132 -6.85 8.54 -17.22
N MET A 133 -7.91 9.30 -17.00
CA MET A 133 -9.09 8.88 -16.24
C MET A 133 -9.67 7.57 -16.81
N SER A 134 -9.90 6.57 -15.95
CA SER A 134 -10.77 5.45 -16.31
C SER A 134 -12.18 5.99 -16.62
N ASP A 135 -12.75 5.60 -17.76
CA ASP A 135 -13.99 6.06 -18.42
C ASP A 135 -15.26 6.20 -17.54
N GLY A 136 -15.22 5.85 -16.26
CA GLY A 136 -16.33 6.02 -15.32
C GLY A 136 -16.39 7.37 -14.59
N GLU A 137 -15.46 8.30 -14.84
CA GLU A 137 -15.37 9.59 -14.14
C GLU A 137 -15.44 10.82 -15.07
N GLU A 138 -16.48 10.97 -15.89
CA GLU A 138 -16.81 12.29 -16.45
C GLU A 138 -17.19 13.25 -15.30
N ASN A 139 -16.27 14.15 -14.96
CA ASN A 139 -16.49 15.23 -14.01
C ASN A 139 -17.50 16.22 -14.60
N ASN A 140 -18.72 16.25 -14.08
CA ASN A 140 -19.68 17.33 -14.34
C ASN A 140 -19.34 18.58 -13.48
N ASP A 141 -18.11 19.09 -13.55
CA ASP A 141 -17.70 20.32 -12.85
C ASP A 141 -17.00 21.28 -13.83
N PRO A 142 -17.67 22.37 -14.25
CA PRO A 142 -17.17 23.30 -15.28
C PRO A 142 -15.95 24.13 -14.82
N THR A 143 -15.51 23.99 -13.57
CA THR A 143 -14.27 24.64 -13.09
C THR A 143 -13.00 23.86 -13.41
N ILE A 144 -13.11 22.60 -13.83
CA ILE A 144 -11.98 21.76 -14.25
C ILE A 144 -11.67 21.96 -15.75
N ASP A 145 -12.64 22.37 -16.56
CA ASP A 145 -12.49 22.56 -18.01
C ASP A 145 -11.73 23.84 -18.40
N ALA A 146 -11.54 24.78 -17.46
CA ALA A 146 -10.79 26.02 -17.70
C ALA A 146 -9.26 25.81 -17.68
N ALA A 147 -8.80 24.71 -17.08
CA ALA A 147 -7.43 24.24 -17.21
C ALA A 147 -7.48 23.02 -18.11
N GLY A 148 -7.40 23.25 -19.42
CA GLY A 148 -7.35 22.18 -20.43
C GLY A 148 -6.35 21.08 -20.04
N PRO A 149 -6.48 19.88 -20.63
CA PRO A 149 -5.68 18.71 -20.26
C PRO A 149 -4.21 19.11 -20.15
N PRO A 150 -3.48 18.70 -19.09
CA PRO A 150 -2.09 19.05 -18.93
C PRO A 150 -1.39 18.66 -20.22
N LYS A 151 -0.88 19.66 -20.96
CA LYS A 151 -0.13 19.42 -22.18
C LYS A 151 0.94 18.39 -21.82
N LYS A 152 0.84 17.18 -22.38
CA LYS A 152 1.96 16.23 -22.42
C LYS A 152 3.18 17.05 -22.80
N ARG A 153 4.10 17.28 -21.85
CA ARG A 153 5.44 17.73 -22.19
C ARG A 153 6.02 16.57 -22.98
N ARG A 154 5.83 16.59 -24.30
CA ARG A 154 6.56 15.71 -25.20
C ARG A 154 8.02 15.95 -24.91
N ILE A 155 8.72 14.90 -24.52
CA ILE A 155 10.17 14.85 -24.55
C ILE A 155 10.54 15.14 -26.01
N GLY A 156 10.98 16.36 -26.33
CA GLY A 156 11.37 16.71 -27.70
C GLY A 156 11.40 18.19 -28.10
N ASP A 157 10.59 19.09 -27.53
CA ASP A 157 10.51 20.48 -28.05
C ASP A 157 11.38 21.49 -27.25
N GLY A 158 12.69 21.25 -27.21
CA GLY A 158 13.69 22.22 -26.75
C GLY A 158 14.73 22.47 -27.86
N PRO A 159 15.23 23.71 -28.04
CA PRO A 159 16.22 24.02 -29.07
C PRO A 159 17.48 23.15 -28.91
N GLU A 160 17.98 22.59 -30.01
CA GLU A 160 18.99 21.52 -30.11
C GLU A 160 20.41 21.86 -29.61
N ASP A 161 20.58 22.88 -28.75
CA ASP A 161 21.90 23.37 -28.32
C ASP A 161 22.09 23.46 -26.80
N GLU A 162 21.28 22.73 -26.02
CA GLU A 162 21.59 22.44 -24.61
C GLU A 162 22.08 20.99 -24.45
N PRO A 163 23.14 20.75 -23.65
CA PRO A 163 23.60 19.39 -23.38
C PRO A 163 22.44 18.54 -22.82
N PRO A 164 22.36 17.25 -23.18
CA PRO A 164 21.20 16.42 -22.89
C PRO A 164 20.87 16.49 -21.40
N LYS A 165 19.72 17.09 -21.07
CA LYS A 165 19.21 17.11 -19.70
C LYS A 165 19.06 15.67 -19.25
N LEU A 166 19.93 15.27 -18.33
CA LEU A 166 20.00 13.94 -17.77
C LEU A 166 18.60 13.45 -17.41
N ALA A 167 18.24 12.25 -17.87
CA ALA A 167 17.11 11.50 -17.33
C ALA A 167 17.39 11.22 -15.85
N SER A 168 16.81 12.04 -14.96
CA SER A 168 17.04 11.98 -13.52
C SER A 168 16.07 11.00 -12.88
N THR A 169 16.52 9.77 -12.66
CA THR A 169 15.82 8.79 -11.81
C THR A 169 15.96 9.08 -10.31
N ALA A 170 16.33 10.30 -9.90
CA ALA A 170 16.55 10.67 -8.50
C ALA A 170 16.26 12.16 -8.23
N HIS A 171 15.00 12.58 -8.36
CA HIS A 171 14.59 13.89 -7.86
C HIS A 171 14.38 13.82 -6.34
N TYR A 172 15.44 14.09 -5.56
CA TYR A 172 15.29 14.40 -4.14
C TYR A 172 14.37 15.63 -4.00
N ARG A 173 13.20 15.44 -3.40
CA ARG A 173 12.26 16.51 -3.11
C ARG A 173 12.20 16.73 -1.60
N LEU A 174 12.62 17.92 -1.18
CA LEU A 174 12.51 18.34 0.20
C LEU A 174 11.15 19.02 0.40
N VAL A 175 10.35 18.47 1.32
CA VAL A 175 9.06 19.04 1.72
C VAL A 175 9.09 19.29 3.22
N TYR A 176 8.69 20.48 3.63
CA TYR A 176 8.49 20.82 5.03
C TYR A 176 7.02 20.63 5.40
N GLY A 177 6.76 20.05 6.56
CA GLY A 177 5.41 19.92 7.07
C GLY A 177 5.40 19.55 8.55
N GLY A 178 4.24 19.77 9.17
CA GLY A 178 4.02 19.36 10.55
C GLY A 178 3.49 17.94 10.66
N ASN A 179 2.89 17.65 11.82
CA ASN A 179 2.33 16.35 12.16
C ASN A 179 1.33 15.82 11.12
N SER A 180 0.54 16.70 10.50
CA SER A 180 -0.45 16.31 9.48
C SER A 180 0.20 15.69 8.23
N LEU A 181 1.30 16.29 7.75
CA LEU A 181 2.00 15.80 6.57
C LEU A 181 2.72 14.48 6.86
N PHE A 182 3.34 14.36 8.03
CA PHE A 182 3.92 13.10 8.50
C PHE A 182 2.87 11.99 8.58
N LEU A 183 1.73 12.25 9.22
CA LEU A 183 0.64 11.30 9.34
C LEU A 183 0.11 10.86 7.97
N PHE A 184 -0.04 11.82 7.04
CA PHE A 184 -0.42 11.52 5.67
C PHE A 184 0.55 10.53 5.03
N PHE A 185 1.84 10.84 4.98
CA PHE A 185 2.84 9.96 4.35
C PHE A 185 2.96 8.62 5.04
N ARG A 186 2.85 8.58 6.37
CA ARG A 186 2.95 7.34 7.14
C ARG A 186 1.77 6.42 6.84
N ILE A 187 0.56 6.93 6.84
CA ILE A 187 -0.65 6.15 6.53
C ILE A 187 -0.67 5.77 5.05
N HIS A 188 -0.33 6.70 4.17
CA HIS A 188 -0.24 6.46 2.73
C HIS A 188 0.75 5.33 2.41
N GLN A 189 1.93 5.34 3.04
CA GLN A 189 2.92 4.27 2.89
C GLN A 189 2.39 2.93 3.40
N MET A 190 1.70 2.90 4.54
CA MET A 190 1.09 1.66 5.06
C MET A 190 0.07 1.07 4.09
N ILE A 191 -0.75 1.91 3.44
CA ILE A 191 -1.73 1.44 2.46
C ILE A 191 -1.02 0.92 1.21
N CYS A 192 -0.04 1.65 0.68
CA CYS A 192 0.72 1.22 -0.48
C CYS A 192 1.45 -0.11 -0.24
N ASP A 193 2.12 -0.26 0.91
CA ASP A 193 2.80 -1.50 1.29
C ASP A 193 1.83 -2.68 1.41
N ARG A 194 0.68 -2.48 2.08
CA ARG A 194 -0.35 -3.53 2.22
C ARG A 194 -0.96 -3.90 0.87
N LEU A 195 -1.25 -2.92 0.01
CA LEU A 195 -1.80 -3.15 -1.33
C LEU A 195 -0.80 -3.87 -2.23
N GLY A 196 0.48 -3.48 -2.18
CA GLY A 196 1.55 -4.16 -2.91
C GLY A 196 1.70 -5.63 -2.50
N LYS A 197 1.73 -5.89 -1.19
CA LYS A 197 1.76 -7.27 -0.66
C LYS A 197 0.52 -8.07 -1.07
N LEU A 198 -0.65 -7.44 -1.08
CA LEU A 198 -1.89 -8.09 -1.51
C LEU A 198 -1.84 -8.46 -2.99
N LYS A 199 -1.43 -7.53 -3.87
CA LYS A 199 -1.27 -7.79 -5.30
C LYS A 199 -0.28 -8.91 -5.58
N LEU A 200 0.87 -8.91 -4.88
CA LEU A 200 1.88 -9.95 -5.02
C LEU A 200 1.33 -11.33 -4.66
N LYS A 201 0.70 -11.46 -3.49
CA LYS A 201 0.07 -12.73 -3.06
C LYS A 201 -1.04 -13.17 -4.01
N HIS A 202 -1.84 -12.23 -4.51
CA HIS A 202 -2.88 -12.55 -5.48
C HIS A 202 -2.28 -13.12 -6.78
N ALA A 203 -1.22 -12.50 -7.30
CA ALA A 203 -0.53 -13.01 -8.48
C ALA A 203 0.07 -14.41 -8.26
N GLU A 204 0.63 -14.68 -7.08
CA GLU A 204 1.12 -16.02 -6.71
C GLU A 204 -0.01 -17.06 -6.69
N GLN A 205 -1.15 -16.74 -6.07
CA GLN A 205 -2.30 -17.63 -6.00
C GLN A 205 -2.89 -17.93 -7.38
N MET A 206 -2.98 -16.92 -8.25
CA MET A 206 -3.47 -17.12 -9.62
C MET A 206 -2.57 -18.08 -10.41
N LYS A 207 -1.24 -17.99 -10.25
CA LYS A 207 -0.30 -18.93 -10.88
C LYS A 207 -0.52 -20.36 -10.42
N ILE A 208 -0.66 -20.57 -9.10
CA ILE A 208 -0.92 -21.91 -8.53
C ILE A 208 -2.22 -22.49 -9.10
N TYR A 209 -3.28 -21.69 -9.15
CA TYR A 209 -4.57 -22.12 -9.70
C TYR A 209 -4.48 -22.47 -11.19
N GLU A 210 -3.75 -21.68 -11.99
CA GLU A 210 -3.50 -21.99 -13.40
C GLU A 210 -2.69 -23.28 -13.60
N GLU A 211 -1.71 -23.55 -12.73
CA GLU A 211 -0.94 -24.79 -12.73
C GLU A 211 -1.82 -25.99 -12.38
N GLU A 212 -2.66 -25.88 -11.34
CA GLU A 212 -3.62 -26.92 -10.97
C GLU A 212 -4.61 -27.24 -12.10
N LEU A 213 -5.12 -26.21 -12.79
CA LEU A 213 -5.99 -26.38 -13.95
C LEU A 213 -5.27 -27.08 -15.11
N LYS A 214 -4.00 -26.75 -15.38
CA LYS A 214 -3.20 -27.43 -16.41
C LYS A 214 -2.96 -28.89 -16.07
N VAL A 215 -2.66 -29.20 -14.81
CA VAL A 215 -2.48 -30.58 -14.34
C VAL A 215 -3.78 -31.36 -14.45
N ALA A 216 -4.91 -30.77 -14.04
CA ALA A 216 -6.22 -31.39 -14.15
C ALA A 216 -6.66 -31.61 -15.61
N ALA A 217 -6.26 -30.72 -16.54
CA ALA A 217 -6.54 -30.87 -17.97
C ALA A 217 -5.65 -31.92 -18.67
N MET A 218 -4.54 -32.32 -18.06
CA MET A 218 -3.63 -33.37 -18.58
C MET A 218 -3.98 -34.77 -18.04
N GLN A 219 -4.89 -34.89 -17.08
CA GLN A 219 -5.39 -36.15 -16.51
C GLN A 219 -6.71 -36.57 -17.17
#